data_AF-A0AAD5CMC3-F1
#
_entry.id   AF-A0AAD5CMC3-F1
#
_cell.length_a   1.000
_cell.length_b   1.000
_cell.length_c   1.000
_cell.angle_alpha   90.00
_cell.angle_beta   90.00
_cell.angle_gamma   90.00
#
_symmetry.space_group_name_H-M   'P 1'
#
loop_
_entity.id
_entity.type
_entity.pdbx_description
1 polymer ?
#
loop_
_entity_poly.entity_id
_entity_poly.type
_entity_poly.pdbx_seq_one_letter_code
_entity_poly.pdbx_strand_id
1 'polypeptide(L)'
;YRNIFPILFNRYATRGTFTRHRPRQRRPHVSNRVYSIAKANDSPDIIGMDKVAADPYDRVGNPNGVVQLGVAQSLLTLDLIENWITENLNQSILGGGDNRGGLSLSDIITYQPLDGMTELKVAMAGFMSQVGGGTVTFNPSQIVLTSGATPAIEILCFALADYGDAFLVPAPYYPGFDIDANWRAGVELIPIHCRSSDNFTLRISEVDQAFNQARKLGRKVKGILFSNPSNPVGNLMTRETLFGLLDFAREKNIHIISDEI
;
A
#
# COMPACT_ATOMS: atom_id res chain seq x y z
N TYR A 1 -30.84 -6.26 -2.38
CA TYR A 1 -30.57 -7.44 -3.23
C TYR A 1 -29.73 -8.40 -2.42
N ARG A 2 -30.40 -9.40 -1.83
CA ARG A 2 -29.83 -10.41 -0.92
C ARG A 2 -29.23 -11.56 -1.72
N ASN A 3 -28.09 -12.07 -1.24
CA ASN A 3 -27.62 -13.45 -1.27
C ASN A 3 -27.93 -14.29 -2.52
N ILE A 4 -26.90 -14.56 -3.32
CA ILE A 4 -26.86 -15.72 -4.21
C ILE A 4 -25.84 -16.72 -3.63
N PHE A 5 -26.33 -17.95 -3.43
CA PHE A 5 -25.67 -19.20 -3.03
C PHE A 5 -25.55 -19.56 -1.53
N PRO A 6 -26.52 -20.35 -1.03
CA PRO A 6 -26.26 -21.45 -0.12
C PRO A 6 -26.36 -22.78 -0.90
N ILE A 7 -25.24 -23.47 -1.13
CA ILE A 7 -25.28 -24.87 -1.58
C ILE A 7 -25.47 -25.76 -0.34
N LEU A 8 -26.67 -26.31 -0.24
CA LEU A 8 -27.08 -27.31 0.74
C LEU A 8 -26.22 -28.58 0.67
N PHE A 9 -25.64 -28.96 1.82
CA PHE A 9 -25.38 -30.38 2.12
C PHE A 9 -26.64 -30.95 2.77
N ASN A 10 -27.45 -31.70 2.01
CA ASN A 10 -28.52 -32.51 2.60
C ASN A 10 -28.16 -34.00 2.55
N ARG A 11 -28.32 -34.65 3.70
CA ARG A 11 -28.09 -36.06 3.98
C ARG A 11 -29.16 -36.89 3.27
N TYR A 12 -28.75 -37.92 2.54
CA TYR A 12 -29.57 -39.11 2.36
C TYR A 12 -28.75 -40.35 2.69
N ALA A 13 -29.19 -41.02 3.75
CA ALA A 13 -28.78 -42.35 4.11
C ALA A 13 -29.59 -43.35 3.28
N THR A 14 -28.92 -44.21 2.51
CA THR A 14 -29.50 -45.46 2.02
C THR A 14 -28.48 -46.58 2.22
N ARG A 15 -28.97 -47.66 2.85
CA ARG A 15 -28.23 -48.89 3.14
C ARG A 15 -27.87 -49.58 1.82
N GLY A 16 -26.59 -49.87 1.65
CA GLY A 16 -26.06 -50.73 0.59
C GLY A 16 -24.63 -51.11 0.94
N THR A 17 -24.42 -52.37 1.32
CA THR A 17 -23.11 -52.94 1.60
C THR A 17 -22.32 -53.08 0.30
N PHE A 18 -21.48 -52.08 0.02
CA PHE A 18 -20.35 -52.19 -0.90
C PHE A 18 -19.14 -51.51 -0.27
N THR A 19 -18.10 -52.29 0.01
CA THR A 19 -16.78 -51.81 0.42
C THR A 19 -16.15 -51.03 -0.73
N ARG A 20 -16.48 -49.74 -0.85
CA ARG A 20 -15.72 -48.77 -1.64
C ARG A 20 -14.63 -48.20 -0.75
N HIS A 21 -13.38 -48.42 -1.10
CA HIS A 21 -12.27 -47.57 -0.64
C HIS A 21 -12.66 -46.11 -0.93
N ARG A 22 -13.02 -45.35 0.11
CA ARG A 22 -13.12 -43.89 -0.02
C ARG A 22 -11.71 -43.40 -0.36
N PRO A 23 -11.50 -42.71 -1.49
CA PRO A 23 -10.28 -41.95 -1.66
C PRO A 23 -10.23 -41.00 -0.47
N ARG A 24 -9.14 -41.02 0.30
CA ARG A 24 -8.84 -39.93 1.25
C ARG A 24 -9.04 -38.64 0.44
N GLN A 25 -10.06 -37.85 0.75
CA GLN A 25 -10.19 -36.51 0.19
C GLN A 25 -8.90 -35.78 0.58
N ARG A 26 -7.93 -35.73 -0.34
CA ARG A 26 -6.77 -34.88 -0.18
C ARG A 26 -7.33 -33.47 -0.10
N ARG A 27 -7.12 -32.81 1.04
CA ARG A 27 -7.41 -31.37 1.14
C ARG A 27 -6.70 -30.69 -0.05
N PRO A 28 -7.35 -29.76 -0.76
CA PRO A 28 -6.71 -29.08 -1.88
C PRO A 28 -5.38 -28.49 -1.40
N HIS A 29 -4.31 -28.76 -2.13
CA HIS A 29 -2.98 -28.26 -1.80
C HIS A 29 -2.91 -26.80 -2.23
N VAL A 30 -2.81 -25.91 -1.25
CA VAL A 30 -2.59 -24.48 -1.47
C VAL A 30 -1.13 -24.15 -1.20
N SER A 31 -0.61 -23.07 -1.79
CA SER A 31 0.78 -22.67 -1.57
C SER A 31 1.00 -22.31 -0.09
N ASN A 32 2.25 -22.44 0.39
CA ASN A 32 2.62 -22.08 1.75
C ASN A 32 2.24 -20.62 2.10
N ARG A 33 2.23 -19.72 1.11
CA ARG A 33 1.79 -18.32 1.25
C ARG A 33 0.30 -18.21 1.61
N VAL A 34 -0.56 -19.01 0.97
CA VAL A 34 -1.99 -19.03 1.32
C VAL A 34 -2.18 -19.54 2.74
N TYR A 35 -1.37 -20.52 3.17
CA TYR A 35 -1.44 -21.04 4.53
C TYR A 35 -1.01 -20.01 5.60
N SER A 36 -0.02 -19.16 5.32
CA SER A 36 0.39 -18.10 6.26
C SER A 36 -0.65 -16.98 6.39
N ILE A 37 -1.39 -16.67 5.32
CA ILE A 37 -2.44 -15.63 5.30
C ILE A 37 -3.75 -16.13 5.90
N ALA A 38 -4.09 -17.42 5.74
CA ALA A 38 -5.36 -17.98 6.22
C ALA A 38 -5.46 -18.12 7.75
N LYS A 39 -4.43 -17.75 8.51
CA LYS A 39 -4.50 -17.71 9.97
C LYS A 39 -5.30 -16.48 10.40
N ALA A 40 -6.20 -16.66 11.37
CA ALA A 40 -6.90 -15.54 11.99
C ALA A 40 -5.86 -14.55 12.54
N ASN A 41 -6.04 -13.27 12.21
CA ASN A 41 -5.20 -12.19 12.68
C ASN A 41 -5.98 -11.43 13.76
N ASP A 42 -5.59 -11.62 15.01
CA ASP A 42 -6.25 -11.02 16.18
C ASP A 42 -5.62 -9.65 16.52
N SER A 43 -5.14 -8.90 15.52
CA SER A 43 -4.53 -7.59 15.77
C SER A 43 -5.56 -6.64 16.37
N PRO A 44 -5.15 -5.75 17.30
CA PRO A 44 -6.05 -4.73 17.85
C PRO A 44 -6.76 -3.90 16.78
N ASP A 45 -6.11 -3.65 15.65
CA ASP A 45 -6.66 -2.92 14.51
C ASP A 45 -7.86 -3.66 13.89
N ILE A 46 -7.73 -4.97 13.66
CA ILE A 46 -8.82 -5.79 13.10
C ILE A 46 -9.99 -5.85 14.09
N ILE A 47 -9.71 -6.04 15.38
CA ILE A 47 -10.74 -6.03 16.42
C ILE A 47 -11.49 -4.70 16.45
N GLY A 48 -10.78 -3.58 16.28
CA GLY A 48 -11.37 -2.25 16.19
C GLY A 48 -12.28 -2.10 14.96
N MET A 49 -11.79 -2.52 13.79
CA MET A 49 -12.56 -2.47 12.54
C MET A 49 -13.80 -3.36 12.59
N ASP A 50 -13.70 -4.56 13.14
CA ASP A 50 -14.83 -5.48 13.31
C ASP A 50 -15.92 -4.89 14.21
N LYS A 51 -15.54 -4.16 15.27
CA LYS A 51 -16.50 -3.44 16.13
C LYS A 51 -17.21 -2.32 15.38
N VAL A 52 -16.46 -1.53 14.60
CA VAL A 52 -17.06 -0.48 13.75
C VAL A 52 -18.04 -1.08 12.74
N ALA A 53 -17.68 -2.21 12.11
CA ALA A 53 -18.54 -2.87 11.14
C ALA A 53 -19.81 -3.47 11.77
N ALA A 54 -19.71 -3.96 13.01
CA ALA A 54 -20.84 -4.57 13.73
C ALA A 54 -21.85 -3.55 14.26
N ASP A 55 -21.38 -2.36 14.67
CA ASP A 55 -22.21 -1.32 15.27
C ASP A 55 -21.77 0.08 14.82
N PRO A 56 -21.95 0.44 13.53
CA PRO A 56 -21.47 1.71 13.01
C PRO A 56 -22.29 2.87 13.56
N TYR A 57 -21.60 3.93 14.00
CA TYR A 57 -22.23 5.19 14.34
C TYR A 57 -22.98 5.79 13.15
N ASP A 58 -24.22 6.23 13.39
CA ASP A 58 -24.96 7.09 12.48
C ASP A 58 -25.68 8.18 13.28
N ARG A 59 -25.62 9.43 12.82
CA ARG A 59 -26.13 10.57 13.60
C ARG A 59 -27.63 10.47 13.91
N VAL A 60 -28.42 9.80 13.07
CA VAL A 60 -29.89 9.75 13.18
C VAL A 60 -30.36 8.34 13.55
N GLY A 61 -29.90 7.34 12.82
CA GLY A 61 -30.29 5.94 12.95
C GLY A 61 -29.53 5.16 14.03
N ASN A 62 -28.32 5.59 14.42
CA ASN A 62 -27.54 4.92 15.46
C ASN A 62 -26.57 5.86 16.20
N PRO A 63 -27.08 6.83 16.98
CA PRO A 63 -26.24 7.85 17.62
C PRO A 63 -25.33 7.30 18.72
N ASN A 64 -25.55 6.05 19.16
CA ASN A 64 -24.73 5.36 20.16
C ASN A 64 -23.74 4.35 19.55
N GLY A 65 -23.70 4.23 18.22
CA GLY A 65 -22.77 3.32 17.54
C GLY A 65 -21.31 3.77 17.66
N VAL A 66 -20.41 2.91 17.20
CA VAL A 66 -18.96 3.12 17.22
C VAL A 66 -18.56 4.08 16.11
N VAL A 67 -17.89 5.18 16.49
CA VAL A 67 -17.34 6.16 15.55
C VAL A 67 -16.02 5.65 14.97
N GLN A 68 -15.88 5.67 13.65
CA GLN A 68 -14.65 5.30 12.96
C GLN A 68 -13.60 6.42 13.04
N LEU A 69 -12.49 6.16 13.71
CA LEU A 69 -11.33 7.05 13.81
C LEU A 69 -10.00 6.37 13.44
N GLY A 70 -10.03 5.10 13.01
CA GLY A 70 -8.85 4.29 12.69
C GLY A 70 -8.51 4.23 11.20
N VAL A 71 -9.29 4.85 10.32
CA VAL A 71 -9.02 4.89 8.88
C VAL A 71 -8.49 6.27 8.50
N ALA A 72 -7.30 6.31 7.92
CA ALA A 72 -6.76 7.53 7.30
C ALA A 72 -7.48 7.76 5.95
N GLN A 73 -8.57 8.53 5.98
CA GLN A 73 -9.34 8.91 4.80
C GLN A 73 -9.58 10.42 4.80
N SER A 74 -9.33 11.06 3.65
CA SER A 74 -9.69 12.46 3.44
C SER A 74 -11.01 12.56 2.70
N LEU A 75 -12.01 13.16 3.34
CA LEU A 75 -13.32 13.49 2.75
C LEU A 75 -13.56 15.00 2.69
N LEU A 76 -12.61 15.80 3.16
CA LEU A 76 -12.77 17.24 3.40
C LEU A 76 -12.90 18.08 2.13
N THR A 77 -12.44 17.55 0.99
CA THR A 77 -12.42 18.25 -0.31
C THR A 77 -13.21 17.50 -1.37
N LEU A 78 -14.08 16.57 -0.96
CA LEU A 78 -14.84 15.74 -1.90
C LEU A 78 -15.79 16.58 -2.75
N ASP A 79 -16.39 17.61 -2.15
CA ASP A 79 -17.27 18.59 -2.81
C ASP A 79 -16.56 19.33 -3.95
N LEU A 80 -15.28 19.70 -3.78
CA LEU A 80 -14.49 20.35 -4.83
C LEU A 80 -14.31 19.42 -6.05
N ILE A 81 -14.05 18.14 -5.79
CA ILE A 81 -13.90 17.13 -6.84
C ILE A 81 -15.25 16.88 -7.54
N GLU A 82 -16.33 16.75 -6.77
CA GLU A 82 -17.69 16.55 -7.30
C GLU A 82 -18.14 17.71 -8.19
N ASN A 83 -17.89 18.95 -7.75
CA ASN A 83 -18.20 20.15 -8.53
C ASN A 83 -17.41 20.16 -9.85
N TRP A 84 -16.09 19.92 -9.77
CA TRP A 84 -15.25 19.88 -10.96
C TRP A 84 -15.69 18.80 -11.95
N ILE A 85 -15.97 17.58 -11.47
CA ILE A 85 -16.46 16.50 -12.32
C ILE A 85 -17.77 16.92 -12.99
N THR A 86 -18.73 17.44 -12.23
CA THR A 86 -20.05 17.83 -12.76
C THR A 86 -19.94 18.87 -13.88
N GLU A 87 -19.03 19.84 -13.75
CA GLU A 87 -18.83 20.89 -14.74
C GLU A 87 -18.07 20.40 -15.99
N ASN A 88 -17.21 19.39 -15.88
CA ASN A 88 -16.24 19.02 -16.92
C ASN A 88 -16.47 17.64 -17.57
N LEU A 89 -17.33 16.77 -17.00
CA LEU A 89 -17.48 15.37 -17.43
C LEU A 89 -17.90 15.23 -18.91
N ASN A 90 -18.79 16.09 -19.39
CA ASN A 90 -19.30 16.02 -20.77
C ASN A 90 -18.21 16.28 -21.80
N GLN A 91 -17.23 17.14 -21.50
CA GLN A 91 -16.10 17.37 -22.39
C GLN A 91 -15.07 16.22 -22.33
N SER A 92 -14.95 15.58 -21.16
CA SER A 92 -13.96 14.53 -20.91
C SER A 92 -14.31 13.16 -21.49
N ILE A 93 -15.58 12.78 -21.60
CA ILE A 93 -16.00 11.42 -22.03
C ILE A 93 -16.56 11.38 -23.46
N LEU A 94 -17.32 12.41 -23.86
CA LEU A 94 -18.12 12.36 -25.09
C LEU A 94 -17.47 13.03 -26.31
N GLY A 95 -16.22 13.49 -26.19
CA GLY A 95 -15.44 14.00 -27.33
C GLY A 95 -16.07 15.21 -28.01
N GLY A 96 -15.92 16.39 -27.39
CA GLY A 96 -16.27 17.65 -28.02
C GLY A 96 -15.31 18.01 -29.17
N GLY A 97 -15.55 17.49 -30.37
CA GLY A 97 -15.28 18.18 -31.64
C GLY A 97 -13.86 18.31 -32.19
N ASP A 98 -12.78 18.06 -31.45
CA ASP A 98 -11.41 18.09 -32.04
C ASP A 98 -10.57 16.90 -31.54
N ASN A 99 -10.73 15.75 -32.22
CA ASN A 99 -10.00 14.49 -32.01
C ASN A 99 -8.52 14.58 -32.43
N ARG A 100 -7.73 15.46 -31.79
CA ARG A 100 -6.29 15.58 -32.07
C ARG A 100 -5.38 15.13 -30.94
N GLY A 101 -5.93 14.61 -29.84
CA GLY A 101 -5.18 14.34 -28.60
C GLY A 101 -5.10 12.89 -28.11
N GLY A 102 -5.63 11.89 -28.81
CA GLY A 102 -5.51 10.48 -28.38
C GLY A 102 -6.22 10.12 -27.07
N LEU A 103 -7.15 10.95 -26.60
CA LEU A 103 -7.92 10.78 -25.36
C LEU A 103 -9.40 10.46 -25.62
N SER A 104 -9.76 10.04 -26.84
CA SER A 104 -11.13 9.60 -27.09
C SER A 104 -11.40 8.27 -26.39
N LEU A 105 -12.68 7.95 -26.15
CA LEU A 105 -13.05 6.65 -25.59
C LEU A 105 -12.45 5.49 -26.39
N SER A 106 -12.46 5.60 -27.73
CA SER A 106 -11.86 4.61 -28.63
C SER A 106 -10.36 4.44 -28.44
N ASP A 107 -9.64 5.51 -28.04
CA ASP A 107 -8.21 5.44 -27.77
C ASP A 107 -7.95 4.82 -26.39
N ILE A 108 -8.74 5.20 -25.38
CA ILE A 108 -8.58 4.75 -23.98
C ILE A 108 -8.83 3.25 -23.83
N ILE A 109 -9.84 2.70 -24.52
CA ILE A 109 -10.19 1.26 -24.39
C ILE A 109 -9.17 0.32 -25.04
N THR A 110 -8.21 0.85 -25.81
CA THR A 110 -7.15 0.04 -26.43
C THR A 110 -6.01 -0.24 -25.45
N TYR A 111 -5.08 -1.13 -25.84
CA TYR A 111 -3.93 -1.45 -25.02
C TYR A 111 -3.08 -0.22 -24.74
N GLN A 112 -3.00 0.15 -23.46
CA GLN A 112 -2.17 1.24 -22.97
C GLN A 112 -0.72 0.78 -22.71
N PRO A 113 0.25 1.70 -22.72
CA PRO A 113 1.62 1.42 -22.29
C PRO A 113 1.65 0.83 -20.87
N LEU A 114 2.62 -0.07 -20.62
CA LEU A 114 2.75 -0.78 -19.33
C LEU A 114 3.02 0.15 -18.15
N ASP A 115 3.65 1.30 -18.42
CA ASP A 115 3.99 2.34 -17.45
C ASP A 115 2.90 3.42 -17.34
N GLY A 116 1.83 3.32 -18.14
CA GLY A 116 0.68 4.20 -18.11
C GLY A 116 0.60 5.24 -19.23
N MET A 117 -0.56 5.87 -19.36
CA MET A 117 -0.83 6.90 -20.36
C MET A 117 0.10 8.10 -20.21
N THR A 118 0.67 8.57 -21.32
CA THR A 118 1.63 9.69 -21.32
C THR A 118 1.01 10.97 -20.76
N GLU A 119 -0.23 11.26 -21.12
CA GLU A 119 -0.97 12.45 -20.69
C GLU A 119 -1.18 12.45 -19.17
N LEU A 120 -1.51 11.28 -18.60
CA LEU A 120 -1.64 11.13 -17.15
C LEU A 120 -0.28 11.27 -16.45
N LYS A 121 0.80 10.72 -17.01
CA LYS A 121 2.15 10.91 -16.46
C LYS A 121 2.59 12.38 -16.49
N VAL A 122 2.28 13.12 -17.56
CA VAL A 122 2.55 14.56 -17.66
C VAL A 122 1.73 15.33 -16.62
N ALA A 123 0.44 15.03 -16.48
CA ALA A 123 -0.42 15.65 -15.48
C ALA A 123 0.09 15.39 -14.05
N MET A 124 0.47 14.14 -13.75
CA MET A 124 1.04 13.76 -12.45
C MET A 124 2.37 14.47 -12.18
N ALA A 125 3.27 14.55 -13.16
CA ALA A 125 4.52 15.29 -13.01
C ALA A 125 4.29 16.76 -12.67
N GLY A 126 3.32 17.40 -13.33
CA GLY A 126 2.90 18.78 -13.05
C GLY A 126 2.31 18.93 -11.65
N PHE A 127 1.41 18.02 -11.25
CA PHE A 127 0.80 18.01 -9.92
C PHE A 127 1.84 17.83 -8.81
N MET A 128 2.74 16.84 -8.94
CA MET A 128 3.82 16.61 -7.98
C MET A 128 4.76 17.82 -7.87
N SER A 129 5.05 18.49 -9.00
CA SER A 129 5.83 19.74 -8.99
C SER A 129 5.12 20.84 -8.20
N GLN A 130 3.81 21.01 -8.40
CA GLN A 130 3.00 21.99 -7.65
C GLN A 130 2.96 21.69 -6.15
N VAL A 131 2.77 20.42 -5.77
CA VAL A 131 2.81 19.98 -4.37
C VAL A 131 4.20 20.26 -3.76
N GLY A 132 5.28 20.08 -4.52
CA GLY A 132 6.65 20.47 -4.17
C GLY A 132 6.93 21.98 -4.23
N GLY A 133 5.89 22.83 -4.27
CA GLY A 133 6.01 24.29 -4.30
C GLY A 133 6.55 24.87 -5.61
N GLY A 134 6.54 24.09 -6.71
CA GLY A 134 7.03 24.50 -8.02
C GLY A 134 8.56 24.56 -8.15
N THR A 135 9.30 24.03 -7.16
CA THR A 135 10.77 24.10 -7.13
C THR A 135 11.46 22.85 -7.66
N VAL A 136 10.73 21.74 -7.77
CA VAL A 136 11.22 20.45 -8.26
C VAL A 136 10.42 20.06 -9.49
N THR A 137 11.10 19.52 -10.51
CA THR A 137 10.46 19.01 -11.73
C THR A 137 10.59 17.51 -11.82
N PHE A 138 9.54 16.85 -12.32
CA PHE A 138 9.51 15.41 -12.51
C PHE A 138 9.49 15.09 -14.00
N ASN A 139 10.36 14.20 -14.45
CA ASN A 139 10.36 13.74 -15.84
C ASN A 139 9.26 12.67 -16.04
N PRO A 140 8.25 12.90 -16.90
CA PRO A 140 7.19 11.92 -17.15
C PRO A 140 7.70 10.56 -17.65
N SER A 141 8.88 10.48 -18.27
CA SER A 141 9.48 9.22 -18.70
C SER A 141 10.03 8.37 -17.55
N GLN A 142 10.11 8.93 -16.34
CA GLN A 142 10.55 8.23 -15.13
C GLN A 142 9.38 7.92 -14.18
N ILE A 143 8.15 8.27 -14.57
CA ILE A 143 6.93 7.96 -13.83
C ILE A 143 6.37 6.64 -14.33
N VAL A 144 6.06 5.74 -13.41
CA VAL A 144 5.37 4.48 -13.68
C VAL A 144 4.09 4.48 -12.88
N LEU A 145 2.94 4.36 -13.55
CA LEU A 145 1.64 4.30 -12.89
C LEU A 145 1.41 2.90 -12.32
N THR A 146 0.84 2.85 -11.12
CA THR A 146 0.50 1.62 -10.41
C THR A 146 -0.91 1.72 -9.85
N SER A 147 -1.51 0.59 -9.47
CA SER A 147 -2.84 0.54 -8.86
C SER A 147 -2.80 0.94 -7.37
N GLY A 148 -2.28 2.15 -7.09
CA GLY A 148 -2.10 2.69 -5.74
C GLY A 148 -0.69 2.46 -5.16
N ALA A 149 -0.45 3.03 -3.98
CA ALA A 149 0.86 2.99 -3.33
C ALA A 149 1.28 1.58 -2.88
N THR A 150 0.34 0.74 -2.43
CA THR A 150 0.64 -0.64 -1.99
C THR A 150 1.33 -1.47 -3.08
N PRO A 151 0.80 -1.59 -4.32
CA PRO A 151 1.54 -2.24 -5.40
C PRO A 151 2.86 -1.55 -5.76
N ALA A 152 2.96 -0.22 -5.62
CA ALA A 152 4.21 0.50 -5.90
C ALA A 152 5.35 0.06 -4.95
N ILE A 153 5.08 0.03 -3.65
CA ILE A 153 6.05 -0.43 -2.63
C ILE A 153 6.45 -1.89 -2.89
N GLU A 154 5.48 -2.75 -3.19
CA GLU A 154 5.76 -4.16 -3.47
C GLU A 154 6.61 -4.36 -4.73
N ILE A 155 6.32 -3.63 -5.82
CA ILE A 155 7.12 -3.65 -7.06
C ILE A 155 8.56 -3.18 -6.78
N LEU A 156 8.74 -2.14 -5.98
CA LEU A 156 10.07 -1.67 -5.56
C LEU A 156 10.81 -2.74 -4.76
N CYS A 157 10.11 -3.47 -3.87
CA CYS A 157 10.70 -4.59 -3.14
C CYS A 157 11.20 -5.69 -4.11
N PHE A 158 10.40 -6.06 -5.11
CA PHE A 158 10.81 -7.01 -6.14
C PHE A 158 11.99 -6.53 -7.00
N ALA A 159 12.08 -5.22 -7.25
CA ALA A 159 13.11 -4.65 -8.12
C ALA A 159 14.46 -4.46 -7.42
N LEU A 160 14.45 -4.21 -6.11
CA LEU A 160 15.62 -3.73 -5.35
C LEU A 160 16.20 -4.76 -4.38
N ALA A 161 15.49 -5.85 -4.10
CA ALA A 161 15.87 -6.84 -3.09
C ALA A 161 15.52 -8.27 -3.53
N ASP A 162 16.34 -9.23 -3.08
CA ASP A 162 16.05 -10.66 -3.23
C ASP A 162 15.20 -11.16 -2.05
N TYR A 163 14.62 -12.36 -2.18
CA TYR A 163 13.93 -13.01 -1.06
C TYR A 163 14.88 -13.21 0.13
N GLY A 164 14.51 -12.67 1.30
CA GLY A 164 15.32 -12.71 2.52
C GLY A 164 16.34 -11.57 2.68
N ASP A 165 16.49 -10.69 1.67
CA ASP A 165 17.12 -9.38 1.86
C ASP A 165 16.22 -8.49 2.74
N ALA A 166 16.79 -7.39 3.26
CA ALA A 166 16.11 -6.55 4.23
C ALA A 166 16.12 -5.05 3.87
N PHE A 167 15.08 -4.34 4.29
CA PHE A 167 15.05 -2.87 4.36
C PHE A 167 14.98 -2.40 5.80
N LEU A 168 15.64 -1.27 6.09
CA LEU A 168 15.46 -0.57 7.36
C LEU A 168 14.21 0.31 7.28
N VAL A 169 13.45 0.40 8.37
CA VAL A 169 12.24 1.24 8.43
C VAL A 169 12.15 1.99 9.77
N PRO A 170 12.02 3.33 9.80
CA PRO A 170 11.81 4.08 11.04
C PRO A 170 10.50 3.68 11.71
N ALA A 171 10.55 3.28 12.99
CA ALA A 171 9.38 2.89 13.75
C ALA A 171 8.95 4.00 14.74
N PRO A 172 7.65 4.27 14.90
CA PRO A 172 6.51 3.56 14.28
C PRO A 172 6.34 3.91 12.78
N TYR A 173 5.82 2.96 12.00
CA TYR A 173 5.55 3.09 10.55
C TYR A 173 4.17 2.54 10.20
N TYR A 174 3.72 2.79 8.96
CA TYR A 174 2.48 2.25 8.40
C TYR A 174 2.46 0.72 8.43
N PRO A 175 1.55 0.06 9.19
CA PRO A 175 1.54 -1.39 9.36
C PRO A 175 1.43 -2.18 8.06
N GLY A 176 0.83 -1.60 7.01
CA GLY A 176 0.70 -2.27 5.72
C GLY A 176 2.05 -2.54 5.05
N PHE A 177 3.13 -1.84 5.40
CA PHE A 177 4.46 -2.15 4.87
C PHE A 177 4.90 -3.58 5.16
N ASP A 178 4.52 -4.17 6.30
CA ASP A 178 4.84 -5.57 6.60
C ASP A 178 4.21 -6.52 5.58
N ILE A 179 3.02 -6.20 5.08
CA ILE A 179 2.33 -6.96 4.05
C ILE A 179 2.96 -6.67 2.69
N ASP A 180 3.08 -5.39 2.34
CA ASP A 180 3.48 -4.91 1.02
C ASP A 180 4.93 -5.32 0.67
N ALA A 181 5.83 -5.36 1.65
CA ALA A 181 7.22 -5.76 1.45
C ALA A 181 7.47 -7.26 1.64
N ASN A 182 6.80 -7.92 2.60
CA ASN A 182 7.18 -9.27 2.98
C ASN A 182 6.39 -10.37 2.26
N TRP A 183 5.07 -10.23 2.10
CA TRP A 183 4.21 -11.38 1.78
C TRP A 183 4.56 -12.10 0.48
N ARG A 184 4.80 -11.34 -0.60
CA ARG A 184 5.19 -11.92 -1.89
C ARG A 184 6.67 -11.78 -2.17
N ALA A 185 7.23 -10.59 -1.96
CA ALA A 185 8.64 -10.30 -2.24
C ALA A 185 9.60 -10.93 -1.21
N GLY A 186 9.14 -11.18 0.01
CA GLY A 186 9.95 -11.82 1.06
C GLY A 186 11.04 -10.91 1.62
N VAL A 187 10.87 -9.59 1.49
CA VAL A 187 11.79 -8.61 2.05
C VAL A 187 11.49 -8.44 3.54
N GLU A 188 12.52 -8.54 4.37
CA GLU A 188 12.41 -8.34 5.82
C GLU A 188 12.46 -6.85 6.15
N LEU A 189 11.53 -6.36 6.97
CA LEU A 189 11.60 -5.01 7.50
C LEU A 189 12.29 -5.03 8.87
N ILE A 190 13.36 -4.25 9.01
CA ILE A 190 14.13 -4.12 10.24
C ILE A 190 13.84 -2.75 10.84
N PRO A 191 13.15 -2.68 11.99
CA PRO A 191 12.74 -1.41 12.57
C PRO A 191 13.92 -0.63 13.15
N ILE A 192 13.94 0.69 12.89
CA ILE A 192 14.76 1.67 13.57
C ILE A 192 13.88 2.35 14.60
N HIS A 193 14.01 1.97 15.88
CA HIS A 193 13.13 2.45 16.93
C HIS A 193 13.38 3.93 17.26
N CYS A 194 12.48 4.81 16.80
CA CYS A 194 12.46 6.21 17.17
C CYS A 194 11.70 6.36 18.50
N ARG A 195 12.15 7.27 19.38
CA ARG A 195 11.60 7.38 20.74
C ARG A 195 10.51 8.45 20.81
N SER A 196 9.50 8.23 21.65
CA SER A 196 8.49 9.25 21.94
C SER A 196 9.09 10.47 22.65
N SER A 197 10.17 10.29 23.41
CA SER A 197 10.85 11.35 24.16
C SER A 197 11.42 12.47 23.28
N ASP A 198 11.68 12.21 22.00
CA ASP A 198 12.15 13.18 21.01
C ASP A 198 11.23 13.24 19.80
N ASN A 199 9.92 13.11 20.02
CA ASN A 199 8.87 13.23 19.00
C ASN A 199 9.08 12.28 17.80
N PHE A 200 9.62 11.08 18.06
CA PHE A 200 9.94 10.08 17.05
C PHE A 200 10.90 10.61 15.97
N THR A 201 11.84 11.48 16.35
CA THR A 201 12.87 11.99 15.43
C THR A 201 13.86 10.88 15.09
N LEU A 202 14.03 10.60 13.80
CA LEU A 202 15.02 9.64 13.31
C LEU A 202 16.43 10.21 13.40
N ARG A 203 17.38 9.47 14.00
CA ARG A 203 18.80 9.86 14.05
C ARG A 203 19.65 8.93 13.21
N ILE A 204 20.62 9.48 12.48
CA ILE A 204 21.54 8.69 11.64
C ILE A 204 22.35 7.67 12.45
N SER A 205 22.66 7.98 13.72
CA SER A 205 23.29 7.01 14.62
C SER A 205 22.44 5.76 14.86
N GLU A 206 21.11 5.90 14.87
CA GLU A 206 20.18 4.79 15.06
C GLU A 206 20.04 3.98 13.77
N VAL A 207 20.09 4.65 12.61
CA VAL A 207 20.18 4.00 11.29
C VAL A 207 21.45 3.14 11.20
N ASP A 208 22.61 3.68 11.56
CA ASP A 208 23.89 2.95 11.54
C ASP A 208 23.88 1.77 12.52
N GLN A 209 23.34 1.96 13.73
CA GLN A 209 23.19 0.88 14.71
C GLN A 209 22.32 -0.27 14.15
N ALA A 210 21.15 0.05 13.58
CA ALA A 210 20.24 -0.95 13.01
C ALA A 210 20.88 -1.68 11.83
N PHE A 211 21.55 -0.96 10.93
CA PHE A 211 22.29 -1.52 9.81
C PHE A 211 23.37 -2.51 10.27
N ASN A 212 24.19 -2.12 11.25
CA ASN A 212 25.28 -2.95 11.76
C ASN A 212 24.75 -4.17 12.53
N GLN A 213 23.65 -4.03 13.26
CA GLN A 213 22.99 -5.15 13.92
C GLN A 213 22.41 -6.15 12.91
N ALA A 214 21.72 -5.66 11.87
CA ALA A 214 21.21 -6.48 10.79
C ALA A 214 22.32 -7.31 10.13
N ARG A 215 23.46 -6.67 9.82
CA ARG A 215 24.63 -7.35 9.24
C ARG A 215 25.22 -8.42 10.17
N LYS A 216 25.30 -8.15 11.48
CA LYS A 216 25.78 -9.14 12.47
C LYS A 216 24.87 -10.38 12.53
N LEU A 217 23.59 -10.22 12.26
CA LEU A 217 22.61 -11.31 12.17
C LEU A 217 22.58 -11.99 10.79
N GLY A 218 23.50 -11.64 9.89
CA GLY A 218 23.58 -12.20 8.55
C GLY A 218 22.53 -11.67 7.57
N ARG A 219 21.87 -10.55 7.88
CA ARG A 219 20.92 -9.89 6.97
C ARG A 219 21.65 -8.99 5.99
N LYS A 220 21.25 -9.04 4.73
CA LYS A 220 21.75 -8.16 3.66
C LYS A 220 20.77 -7.00 3.50
N VAL A 221 21.14 -5.85 4.06
CA VAL A 221 20.35 -4.63 3.96
C VAL A 221 20.50 -4.02 2.57
N LYS A 222 19.38 -3.78 1.90
CA LYS A 222 19.31 -3.29 0.52
C LYS A 222 18.85 -1.84 0.40
N GLY A 223 18.27 -1.28 1.46
CA GLY A 223 17.76 0.08 1.45
C GLY A 223 17.09 0.51 2.75
N ILE A 224 16.61 1.74 2.74
CA ILE A 224 15.80 2.35 3.80
C ILE A 224 14.47 2.74 3.18
N LEU A 225 13.38 2.29 3.79
CA LEU A 225 12.00 2.64 3.45
C LEU A 225 11.45 3.54 4.56
N PHE A 226 10.95 4.72 4.20
CA PHE A 226 10.30 5.63 5.16
C PHE A 226 9.15 6.40 4.50
N SER A 227 8.21 6.90 5.30
CA SER A 227 7.17 7.82 4.84
C SER A 227 7.48 9.25 5.30
N ASN A 228 7.29 10.22 4.41
CA ASN A 228 7.46 11.64 4.70
C ASN A 228 6.44 12.47 3.88
N PRO A 229 5.36 13.00 4.48
CA PRO A 229 5.05 13.01 5.93
C PRO A 229 4.90 11.63 6.57
N SER A 230 5.24 11.52 7.85
CA SER A 230 5.18 10.24 8.56
C SER A 230 3.75 9.78 8.78
N ASN A 231 3.47 8.52 8.45
CA ASN A 231 2.34 7.75 8.95
C ASN A 231 2.90 6.69 9.92
N PRO A 232 2.54 6.70 11.23
CA PRO A 232 1.39 7.37 11.84
C PRO A 232 1.69 8.68 12.58
N VAL A 233 2.94 9.15 12.62
CA VAL A 233 3.35 10.25 13.54
C VAL A 233 2.82 11.63 13.09
N GLY A 234 2.63 11.83 11.79
CA GLY A 234 2.17 13.09 11.20
C GLY A 234 3.21 14.20 11.18
N ASN A 235 4.49 13.90 11.45
CA ASN A 235 5.58 14.85 11.38
C ASN A 235 6.30 14.81 10.02
N LEU A 236 7.06 15.86 9.73
CA LEU A 236 7.97 15.95 8.58
C LEU A 236 9.40 15.67 9.03
N MET A 237 10.16 14.95 8.20
CA MET A 237 11.59 14.83 8.42
C MET A 237 12.27 16.17 8.20
N THR A 238 13.25 16.49 9.05
CA THR A 238 14.04 17.70 8.86
C THR A 238 14.98 17.54 7.66
N ARG A 239 15.35 18.68 7.06
CA ARG A 239 16.32 18.71 5.96
C ARG A 239 17.64 18.01 6.32
N GLU A 240 18.12 18.23 7.54
CA GLU A 240 19.35 17.65 8.06
C GLU A 240 19.25 16.12 8.15
N THR A 241 18.08 15.61 8.56
CA THR A 241 17.81 14.17 8.63
C THR A 241 17.80 13.56 7.23
N LEU A 242 17.14 14.20 6.27
CA LEU A 242 17.09 13.75 4.88
C LEU A 242 18.49 13.70 4.24
N PHE A 243 19.30 14.74 4.42
CA PHE A 243 20.69 14.73 3.93
C PHE A 243 21.52 13.63 4.59
N GLY A 244 21.37 13.45 5.90
CA GLY A 244 22.05 12.37 6.62
C GLY A 244 21.68 10.98 6.09
N LEU A 245 20.41 10.76 5.75
CA LEU A 245 19.95 9.49 5.14
C LEU A 245 20.55 9.28 3.75
N LEU A 246 20.58 10.32 2.92
CA LEU A 246 21.18 10.26 1.58
C LEU A 246 22.68 9.97 1.64
N ASP A 247 23.40 10.65 2.54
CA ASP A 247 24.83 10.44 2.75
C ASP A 247 25.12 9.02 3.26
N PHE A 248 24.32 8.55 4.22
CA PHE A 248 24.42 7.18 4.74
C PHE A 248 24.15 6.13 3.64
N ALA A 249 23.07 6.30 2.87
CA ALA A 249 22.71 5.36 1.81
C ALA A 249 23.77 5.32 0.70
N ARG A 250 24.34 6.48 0.34
CA ARG A 250 25.46 6.58 -0.59
C ARG A 250 26.70 5.86 -0.06
N GLU A 251 27.05 6.07 1.21
CA GLU A 251 28.23 5.43 1.83
C GLU A 251 28.08 3.90 1.88
N LYS A 252 26.88 3.40 2.23
CA LYS A 252 26.62 1.96 2.31
C LYS A 252 26.25 1.32 0.97
N ASN A 253 26.10 2.11 -0.09
CA ASN A 253 25.63 1.69 -1.41
C ASN A 253 24.30 0.90 -1.35
N ILE A 254 23.30 1.50 -0.69
CA ILE A 254 21.94 0.98 -0.53
C ILE A 254 20.91 1.98 -1.07
N HIS A 255 19.68 1.52 -1.32
CA HIS A 255 18.61 2.35 -1.86
C HIS A 255 17.89 3.20 -0.80
N ILE A 256 17.22 4.26 -1.24
CA ILE A 256 16.23 5.00 -0.45
C ILE A 256 14.88 4.85 -1.16
N ILE A 257 13.85 4.51 -0.39
CA ILE A 257 12.45 4.55 -0.81
C ILE A 257 11.76 5.58 0.09
N SER A 258 11.37 6.71 -0.50
CA SER A 258 10.58 7.77 0.14
C SER A 258 9.11 7.59 -0.26
N ASP A 259 8.27 7.20 0.69
CA ASP A 259 6.82 7.17 0.53
C ASP A 259 6.24 8.55 0.89
N GLU A 260 5.90 9.32 -0.15
CA GLU A 260 5.41 10.71 -0.04
C GLU A 260 3.93 10.80 -0.47
N ILE A 261 3.12 9.81 -0.06
CA ILE A 261 1.67 9.72 -0.32
C ILE A 261 0.87 10.93 0.18
#